data_AF-A0A8T6J347-F1
#
_entry.id   AF-A0A8T6J347-F1
#
_cell.length_a   1.000
_cell.length_b   1.000
_cell.length_c   1.000
_cell.angle_alpha   90.00
_cell.angle_beta   90.00
_cell.angle_gamma   90.00
#
_symmetry.space_group_name_H-M   'P 1'
#
loop_
_entity.id
_entity.type
_entity.pdbx_description
1 polymer ?
#
loop_
_entity_poly.entity_id
_entity_poly.type
_entity_poly.pdbx_seq_one_letter_code
_entity_poly.pdbx_strand_id
1 'polypeptide(L)' 'MHPFQTLIYEKEDGVARVSLDRPAVLNAYNIQMRDDFSEALFAVAEDPDVRALLITGEGRGFCAGADLTEFGSAPSQVIA' A
#
# COMPACT_ATOMS: atom_id res chain seq x y z
N MET A 1 -8.59 -15.11 -1.14
CA MET A 1 -7.82 -14.50 -2.23
C MET A 1 -7.45 -13.10 -1.76
N HIS A 2 -6.17 -12.72 -1.78
CA HIS A 2 -5.77 -11.36 -1.41
C HIS A 2 -6.02 -10.46 -2.64
N PRO A 3 -6.75 -9.34 -2.51
CA PRO A 3 -7.03 -8.46 -3.63
C PRO A 3 -5.77 -7.77 -4.17
N PHE A 4 -4.73 -7.66 -3.35
CA PHE A 4 -3.45 -7.02 -3.67
C PHE A 4 -2.31 -8.03 -3.64
N GLN A 5 -1.24 -7.74 -4.38
CA GLN A 5 -0.05 -8.60 -4.46
C GLN A 5 1.00 -8.27 -3.40
N THR A 6 0.99 -7.02 -2.95
CA THR A 6 2.04 -6.45 -2.08
C THR A 6 1.49 -5.76 -0.84
N LEU A 7 0.16 -5.81 -0.65
CA LEU A 7 -0.53 -5.21 0.49
C LEU A 7 -1.47 -6.22 1.15
N ILE A 8 -1.68 -6.06 2.45
CA ILE A 8 -2.80 -6.66 3.17
C ILE A 8 -3.80 -5.54 3.47
N TYR A 9 -5.06 -5.76 3.11
CA TYR A 9 -6.17 -4.84 3.38
C TYR A 9 -7.18 -5.48 4.31
N GLU A 10 -7.50 -4.80 5.39
CA GLU A 10 -8.53 -5.21 6.36
C GLU A 10 -9.39 -4.01 6.75
N LYS A 11 -10.67 -4.23 7.06
CA LYS A 11 -11.57 -3.21 7.60
C LYS A 11 -12.25 -3.74 8.85
N GLU A 12 -12.07 -3.05 9.97
CA GLU A 12 -12.68 -3.39 11.27
C GLU A 12 -13.11 -2.11 11.99
N ASP A 13 -14.34 -2.10 12.54
CA ASP A 13 -14.91 -0.98 13.30
C ASP A 13 -14.80 0.41 12.64
N GLY A 14 -14.89 0.43 11.31
CA GLY A 14 -14.79 1.65 10.50
C GLY A 14 -13.37 2.19 10.37
N VAL A 15 -12.35 1.38 10.64
CA VAL A 15 -10.95 1.67 10.35
C VAL A 15 -10.49 0.72 9.24
N ALA A 16 -10.06 1.29 8.12
CA ALA A 16 -9.34 0.54 7.10
C ALA A 16 -7.87 0.43 7.51
N ARG A 17 -7.30 -0.77 7.44
CA ARG A 17 -5.88 -1.04 7.68
C ARG A 17 -5.23 -1.53 6.39
N VAL A 18 -4.19 -0.82 5.96
CA VAL A 18 -3.32 -1.22 4.86
C VAL A 18 -1.94 -1.53 5.43
N SER A 19 -1.53 -2.79 5.38
CA SER A 19 -0.16 -3.21 5.70
C SER A 19 0.65 -3.40 4.42
N LEU A 20 1.83 -2.80 4.34
CA LEU A 20 2.82 -3.11 3.30
C LEU A 20 3.38 -4.51 3.52
N ASP A 21 3.26 -5.41 2.54
CA ASP A 21 3.59 -6.84 2.67
C ASP A 21 4.70 -7.26 1.70
N ARG A 22 5.87 -6.64 1.85
CA ARG A 22 7.14 -7.12 1.25
C ARG A 22 8.23 -7.23 2.33
N PRO A 23 8.00 -7.96 3.44
CA PRO A 23 8.86 -7.92 4.62
C PRO A 23 10.29 -8.42 4.34
N ALA A 24 10.47 -9.32 3.37
CA ALA A 24 11.78 -9.83 2.96
C ALA A 24 12.74 -8.74 2.44
N VAL A 25 12.20 -7.62 1.97
CA VAL A 25 12.96 -6.46 1.46
C VAL A 25 12.62 -5.18 2.24
N LEU A 26 12.25 -5.31 3.53
CA LEU A 26 11.90 -4.18 4.39
C LEU A 26 10.79 -3.28 3.82
N ASN A 27 9.84 -3.89 3.11
CA ASN A 27 8.74 -3.19 2.46
C ASN A 27 9.24 -2.07 1.52
N ALA A 28 10.34 -2.30 0.80
CA ALA A 28 10.77 -1.42 -0.28
C ALA A 28 9.59 -1.17 -1.24
N TYR A 29 9.40 0.07 -1.66
CA TYR A 29 8.24 0.51 -2.41
C TYR A 29 8.51 0.39 -3.91
N ASN A 30 8.01 -0.68 -4.53
CA ASN A 30 8.16 -0.95 -5.96
C ASN A 30 6.93 -0.52 -6.75
N ILE A 31 6.95 -0.72 -8.08
CA ILE A 31 5.86 -0.29 -8.97
C ILE A 31 4.56 -1.03 -8.64
N GLN A 32 4.61 -2.34 -8.39
CA GLN A 32 3.42 -3.10 -8.02
C GLN A 32 2.79 -2.58 -6.72
N MET A 33 3.60 -2.27 -5.71
CA MET A 33 3.11 -1.69 -4.47
C MET A 33 2.51 -0.31 -4.67
N ARG A 34 3.07 0.52 -5.56
CA ARG A 34 2.45 1.79 -5.93
C ARG A 34 1.06 1.60 -6.50
N ASP A 35 0.91 0.65 -7.41
CA ASP A 35 -0.37 0.42 -8.10
C ASP A 35 -1.41 -0.19 -7.14
N ASP A 36 -1.02 -1.20 -6.35
CA ASP A 36 -1.86 -1.77 -5.28
C ASP A 36 -2.31 -0.69 -4.27
N PHE A 37 -1.40 0.21 -3.88
CA PHE A 37 -1.68 1.25 -2.90
C PHE A 37 -2.64 2.31 -3.44
N SER A 38 -2.50 2.67 -4.72
CA SER A 38 -3.46 3.54 -5.41
C SER A 38 -4.87 2.94 -5.36
N GLU A 39 -5.02 1.67 -5.75
CA GLU A 39 -6.32 0.97 -5.70
C GLU A 39 -6.89 0.89 -4.28
N ALA A 40 -6.07 0.58 -3.27
CA ALA A 40 -6.49 0.55 -1.88
C ALA A 40 -6.96 1.93 -1.38
N LEU A 41 -6.28 3.01 -1.76
CA LEU A 41 -6.69 4.37 -1.39
C LEU A 41 -8.01 4.78 -2.06
N PHE A 42 -8.25 4.37 -3.31
CA PHE A 42 -9.55 4.56 -3.96
C PHE A 42 -10.66 3.81 -3.23
N ALA A 43 -10.44 2.54 -2.89
CA ALA A 43 -11.40 1.75 -2.14
C ALA A 43 -11.74 2.38 -0.77
N VAL A 44 -10.74 2.94 -0.08
CA VAL A 44 -10.94 3.68 1.18
C VAL A 44 -11.76 4.96 0.97
N ALA A 45 -11.46 5.72 -0.08
CA ALA A 45 -12.13 6.99 -0.35
C ALA A 45 -13.61 6.81 -0.76
N GLU A 46 -13.95 5.70 -1.40
CA GLU A 46 -15.31 5.38 -1.85
C GLU A 46 -16.17 4.68 -0.78
N ASP A 47 -15.57 4.23 0.33
CA ASP A 47 -16.27 3.48 1.38
C ASP A 47 -16.75 4.43 2.52
N PRO A 48 -18.05 4.74 2.59
CA PRO A 48 -18.59 5.68 3.59
C PRO A 48 -18.53 5.14 5.03
N ASP A 49 -18.31 3.83 5.22
CA ASP A 49 -18.16 3.24 6.55
C ASP A 49 -16.73 3.43 7.11
N VAL A 50 -15.76 3.79 6.25
CA VAL A 50 -14.39 4.06 6.67
C VAL A 50 -14.27 5.47 7.23
N ARG A 51 -13.87 5.56 8.49
CA ARG A 51 -13.69 6.81 9.24
C ARG A 51 -12.23 7.16 9.48
N ALA A 52 -11.34 6.19 9.36
CA ALA A 52 -9.89 6.36 9.48
C ALA A 52 -9.14 5.30 8.66
N LEU A 53 -7.93 5.66 8.21
CA LEU A 53 -7.00 4.78 7.54
C LEU A 53 -5.73 4.62 8.38
N LEU A 54 -5.40 3.38 8.76
CA LEU A 54 -4.11 3.00 9.35
C LEU A 54 -3.21 2.42 8.26
N ILE A 55 -2.04 3.03 8.07
CA ILE A 55 -1.01 2.53 7.17
C ILE A 55 0.16 2.02 8.02
N THR A 56 0.55 0.77 7.83
CA THR A 56 1.67 0.15 8.55
C THR A 56 2.46 -0.78 7.62
N GLY A 57 3.55 -1.38 8.10
CA GLY A 57 4.32 -2.38 7.36
C GLY A 57 4.41 -3.69 8.12
N GLU A 58 4.40 -4.82 7.41
CA GLU A 58 4.62 -6.14 7.98
C GLU A 58 6.10 -6.34 8.34
N GLY A 59 6.34 -7.14 9.37
CA GLY A 59 7.68 -7.49 9.82
C GLY A 59 8.38 -6.38 10.62
N ARG A 60 9.68 -6.19 10.39
CA ARG A 60 10.56 -5.44 11.29
C ARG A 60 10.60 -3.92 11.07
N GLY A 61 9.86 -3.39 10.10
CA GLY A 61 9.90 -1.97 9.77
C GLY A 61 8.76 -1.55 8.86
N PHE A 62 8.48 -0.25 8.84
CA PHE A 62 7.42 0.32 8.01
C PHE A 62 7.71 0.18 6.52
N CYS A 63 8.69 0.92 6.00
CA CYS A 63 9.09 0.95 4.60
C CYS A 63 10.54 1.45 4.49
N ALA A 64 11.37 0.79 3.69
CA ALA A 64 12.76 1.20 3.43
C ALA A 64 12.89 2.38 2.44
N GLY A 65 11.79 2.86 1.88
CA GLY A 65 11.76 3.84 0.79
C GLY A 65 11.60 3.17 -0.57
N ALA A 66 11.97 3.86 -1.65
CA ALA A 66 11.82 3.32 -3.00
C ALA A 66 12.65 2.05 -3.23
N ASP A 67 12.09 1.09 -3.97
CA ASP A 67 12.83 -0.06 -4.45
C ASP A 67 13.83 0.36 -5.53
N LEU A 68 15.12 0.37 -5.19
CA LEU A 68 16.18 0.87 -6.07
C LEU A 68 16.40 0.00 -7.31
N THR A 69 15.86 -1.22 -7.35
CA THR A 69 15.92 -2.06 -8.55
C THR A 69 14.96 -1.60 -9.65
N GLU A 70 13.92 -0.86 -9.28
CA GLU A 70 12.89 -0.34 -10.18
C GLU A 70 12.83 1.20 -10.19
N PHE A 71 13.55 1.88 -9.29
CA PHE A 71 13.48 3.34 -9.14
C PHE A 71 13.79 4.08 -10.44
N GLY A 72 12.90 5.00 -10.82
CA GLY A 72 13.02 5.79 -12.04
C GLY A 72 12.66 5.06 -13.35
N SER A 73 12.21 3.80 -13.29
CA SER A 73 11.81 3.04 -14.48
C SER A 73 10.35 3.26 -14.90
N ALA A 74 9.51 3.76 -14.01
CA ALA A 74 8.10 4.07 -14.29
C ALA A 74 7.84 5.58 -14.37
N PRO A 75 6.89 6.02 -15.23
CA PRO A 75 6.46 7.41 -15.25
C PRO A 75 5.82 7.79 -13.91
N SER A 76 5.93 9.08 -13.55
CA SER A 76 5.20 9.63 -12.41
C SER A 76 3.70 9.51 -12.64
N GLN A 77 2.97 9.04 -11.63
CA GLN A 77 1.52 9.20 -11.61
C GLN A 77 1.24 10.67 -11.28
N VAL A 78 1.13 11.50 -12.31
CA VAL A 78 0.67 12.88 -12.15
C VAL A 78 -0.80 12.79 -11.77
N ILE A 79 -1.13 13.09 -10.50
CA ILE A 79 -2.50 13.41 -10.13
C ILE A 79 -2.75 14.82 -10.69
N ALA A 80 -3.48 14.87 -11.80
CA ALA A 80 -3.99 16.11 -12.38
C ALA A 80 -5.17 16.65 -11.56
#